data_AF-F3GAZ3-F1
#
_entry.id   AF-F3GAZ3-F1
#
_cell.length_a   1.000
_cell.length_b   1.000
_cell.length_c   1.000
_cell.angle_alpha   90.00
_cell.angle_beta   90.00
_cell.angle_gamma   90.00
#
_symmetry.space_group_name_H-M   'P 1'
#
loop_
_entity.id
_entity.type
_entity.pdbx_description
1 polymer ?
#
loop_
_entity_poly.entity_id
_entity_poly.type
_entity_poly.pdbx_seq_one_letter_code
_entity_poly.pdbx_strand_id
1 'polypeptide(L)'
;DKDGVAETRTVFLQNLNSPFGMTLVGNKLYVADTDRLISFPYESGQTSISAQATKVVDLPGGTLNHHWTKNVIASKDGSKLYVTVGSNSNVAENGMDKEEGRAAIWEVDAATGNHRIFASGLRNPNGMDWEPKTGKLWTAVNERDEIGSDLVPDYVTSVQDGAFYGWPYSYYGQHVDERVKPQNPALVAKAIAPDYAVGPHTASLGLVFADGKTLAAPFNEGLFIGQHGSWNRKPHSGYKVVFIPFSGGKPNGTPVDVLTGFLNKDEKAMGRPVGVVNDQRGGLLVADDVGNKIWRVTSAKAAQ
;
A
#
# COMPACT_ATOMS: atom_id res chain seq x y z
N ASP A 1 20.02 -22.31 -6.07
CA ASP A 1 19.55 -23.71 -6.07
C ASP A 1 18.07 -23.88 -5.67
N LYS A 2 17.31 -22.77 -5.62
CA LYS A 2 15.87 -22.74 -5.27
C LYS A 2 15.56 -23.16 -3.82
N ASP A 3 16.56 -23.17 -2.94
CA ASP A 3 16.39 -23.45 -1.50
C ASP A 3 15.60 -22.36 -0.74
N GLY A 4 15.42 -21.19 -1.36
CA GLY A 4 14.71 -20.05 -0.76
C GLY A 4 15.66 -19.02 -0.13
N VAL A 5 16.96 -19.23 -0.19
CA VAL A 5 18.02 -18.29 0.14
C VAL A 5 18.41 -17.52 -1.12
N ALA A 6 18.66 -16.22 -0.99
CA ALA A 6 19.11 -15.41 -2.11
C ALA A 6 20.57 -15.76 -2.45
N GLU A 7 20.83 -16.15 -3.70
CA GLU A 7 22.19 -16.50 -4.14
C GLU A 7 23.08 -15.25 -4.34
N THR A 8 22.48 -14.10 -4.65
CA THR A 8 23.19 -12.84 -4.89
C THR A 8 22.49 -11.67 -4.22
N ARG A 9 23.28 -10.68 -3.78
CA ARG A 9 22.80 -9.39 -3.30
C ARG A 9 23.58 -8.26 -3.96
N THR A 10 22.93 -7.53 -4.85
CA THR A 10 23.51 -6.39 -5.57
C THR A 10 22.65 -5.15 -5.41
N VAL A 11 23.27 -3.98 -5.52
CA VAL A 11 22.54 -2.72 -5.64
C VAL A 11 21.98 -2.65 -7.07
N PHE A 12 20.66 -2.72 -7.19
CA PHE A 12 20.00 -2.73 -8.49
C PHE A 12 19.92 -1.31 -9.11
N LEU A 13 19.58 -0.32 -8.29
CA LEU A 13 19.52 1.11 -8.59
C LEU A 13 20.08 1.90 -7.40
N GLN A 14 20.67 3.06 -7.68
CA GLN A 14 21.24 3.96 -6.67
C GLN A 14 20.90 5.42 -6.99
N ASN A 15 21.15 6.33 -6.04
CA ASN A 15 20.88 7.77 -6.17
C ASN A 15 19.40 8.11 -6.43
N LEU A 16 18.51 7.32 -5.84
CA LEU A 16 17.07 7.54 -5.81
C LEU A 16 16.68 8.46 -4.64
N ASN A 17 15.52 9.11 -4.72
CA ASN A 17 15.05 10.01 -3.68
C ASN A 17 13.96 9.34 -2.82
N SER A 18 14.39 8.67 -1.74
CA SER A 18 13.52 7.93 -0.81
C SER A 18 12.46 7.08 -1.53
N PRO A 19 12.89 6.13 -2.39
CA PRO A 19 11.98 5.34 -3.21
C PRO A 19 11.15 4.39 -2.36
N PHE A 20 9.92 4.11 -2.78
CA PHE A 20 9.05 3.12 -2.10
C PHE A 20 8.46 2.10 -3.09
N GLY A 21 7.57 2.52 -3.98
CA GLY A 21 6.95 1.62 -4.95
C GLY A 21 7.73 1.48 -6.24
N MET A 22 7.58 0.32 -6.90
CA MET A 22 8.11 0.09 -8.23
C MET A 22 7.23 -0.91 -9.00
N THR A 23 7.16 -0.75 -10.32
CA THR A 23 6.45 -1.68 -11.20
C THR A 23 7.16 -1.79 -12.55
N LEU A 24 7.16 -2.98 -13.14
CA LEU A 24 7.72 -3.24 -14.47
C LEU A 24 6.60 -3.29 -15.51
N VAL A 25 6.72 -2.50 -16.58
CA VAL A 25 5.81 -2.55 -17.74
C VAL A 25 6.64 -2.78 -19.01
N GLY A 26 6.51 -3.97 -19.60
CA GLY A 26 7.37 -4.40 -20.70
C GLY A 26 8.84 -4.31 -20.30
N ASN A 27 9.60 -3.46 -20.99
CA ASN A 27 11.02 -3.20 -20.75
C ASN A 27 11.28 -1.88 -20.01
N LYS A 28 10.28 -1.35 -19.28
CA LYS A 28 10.44 -0.13 -18.49
C LYS A 28 10.12 -0.39 -17.02
N LEU A 29 11.12 -0.21 -16.16
CA LEU A 29 10.93 -0.21 -14.72
C LEU A 29 10.57 1.20 -14.27
N TYR A 30 9.41 1.33 -13.65
CA TYR A 30 8.95 2.57 -13.02
C TYR A 30 9.25 2.52 -11.53
N VAL A 31 9.77 3.61 -10.98
CA VAL A 31 10.07 3.77 -9.56
C VAL A 31 9.45 5.07 -9.07
N ALA A 32 8.70 4.98 -7.98
CA ALA A 32 8.10 6.12 -7.32
C ALA A 32 9.07 6.62 -6.24
N ASP A 33 9.79 7.69 -6.58
CA ASP A 33 10.50 8.52 -5.63
C ASP A 33 9.48 9.34 -4.82
N THR A 34 9.93 9.88 -3.68
CA THR A 34 9.07 10.65 -2.79
C THR A 34 8.45 11.90 -3.43
N ASP A 35 9.08 12.47 -4.46
CA ASP A 35 8.74 13.72 -5.12
C ASP A 35 8.42 13.57 -6.62
N ARG A 36 8.53 12.36 -7.19
CA ARG A 36 8.30 12.13 -8.62
C ARG A 36 8.17 10.65 -8.97
N LEU A 37 7.53 10.38 -10.09
CA LEU A 37 7.59 9.10 -10.77
C LEU A 37 8.67 9.16 -11.85
N ILE A 38 9.57 8.19 -11.85
CA ILE A 38 10.66 8.05 -12.82
C ILE A 38 10.64 6.66 -13.45
N SER A 39 11.30 6.52 -14.60
CA SER A 39 11.42 5.25 -15.31
C SER A 39 12.84 4.99 -15.79
N PHE A 40 13.16 3.71 -15.96
CA PHE A 40 14.43 3.21 -16.45
C PHE A 40 14.19 2.12 -17.51
N PRO A 41 15.03 2.02 -18.54
CA PRO A 41 15.04 0.84 -19.38
C PRO A 41 15.44 -0.39 -18.55
N TYR A 42 14.81 -1.52 -18.84
CA TYR A 42 15.06 -2.80 -18.19
C TYR A 42 15.19 -3.92 -19.22
N GLU A 43 16.22 -4.73 -19.04
CA GLU A 43 16.41 -5.99 -19.75
C GLU A 43 16.25 -7.17 -18.78
N SER A 44 15.55 -8.21 -19.21
CA SER A 44 15.32 -9.39 -18.37
C SER A 44 16.64 -10.01 -17.94
N GLY A 45 16.78 -10.27 -16.63
CA GLY A 45 18.00 -10.83 -16.05
C GLY A 45 19.08 -9.80 -15.71
N GLN A 46 18.86 -8.51 -16.03
CA GLN A 46 19.71 -7.44 -15.55
C GLN A 46 19.75 -7.42 -14.02
N THR A 47 20.93 -7.22 -13.44
CA THR A 47 21.17 -7.19 -11.98
C THR A 47 21.60 -5.82 -11.46
N SER A 48 21.75 -4.84 -12.36
CA SER A 48 22.03 -3.43 -12.06
C SER A 48 21.66 -2.55 -13.26
N ILE A 49 21.12 -1.36 -13.00
CA ILE A 49 20.83 -0.33 -14.01
C ILE A 49 21.73 0.87 -13.78
N SER A 50 22.49 1.26 -14.81
CA SER A 50 23.30 2.49 -14.85
C SER A 50 22.72 3.59 -15.74
N ALA A 51 21.65 3.29 -16.48
CA ALA A 51 20.96 4.26 -17.32
C ALA A 51 20.40 5.41 -16.48
N GLN A 52 20.44 6.62 -17.03
CA GLN A 52 19.84 7.79 -16.37
C GLN A 52 18.31 7.64 -16.32
N ALA A 53 17.73 8.04 -15.19
CA ALA A 53 16.29 8.07 -15.01
C ALA A 53 15.62 9.00 -16.02
N THR A 54 14.53 8.55 -16.64
CA THR A 54 13.60 9.42 -17.38
C THR A 54 12.47 9.83 -16.46
N LYS A 55 12.30 11.13 -16.23
CA LYS A 55 11.17 11.65 -15.44
C LYS A 55 9.85 11.40 -16.16
N VAL A 56 8.87 10.86 -15.45
CA VAL A 56 7.51 10.65 -15.94
C VAL A 56 6.62 11.80 -15.52
N VAL A 57 6.54 12.07 -14.21
CA VAL A 57 5.72 13.15 -13.65
C VAL A 57 6.24 13.57 -12.28
N ASP A 58 6.11 14.85 -11.93
CA ASP A 58 6.37 15.34 -10.57
C ASP A 58 5.20 14.92 -9.65
N LEU A 59 5.51 14.55 -8.41
CA LEU A 59 4.52 14.18 -7.39
C LEU A 59 4.57 15.18 -6.23
N PRO A 60 3.48 15.34 -5.46
CA PRO A 60 3.52 16.17 -4.26
C PRO A 60 4.61 15.69 -3.28
N GLY A 61 5.60 16.56 -3.07
CA GLY A 61 6.77 16.35 -2.21
C GLY A 61 7.20 17.65 -1.54
N GLY A 62 8.51 17.80 -1.26
CA GLY A 62 9.10 19.01 -0.70
C GLY A 62 9.44 18.93 0.79
N THR A 63 9.66 20.09 1.42
CA THR A 63 10.11 20.19 2.83
C THR A 63 9.07 19.72 3.84
N LEU A 64 7.79 19.93 3.53
CA LEU A 64 6.66 19.40 4.29
C LEU A 64 6.10 18.21 3.51
N ASN A 65 6.48 16.99 3.91
CA ASN A 65 6.11 15.75 3.24
C ASN A 65 5.90 14.62 4.27
N HIS A 66 4.83 14.72 5.06
CA HIS A 66 4.58 13.81 6.18
C HIS A 66 4.43 12.35 5.72
N HIS A 67 3.48 12.07 4.81
CA HIS A 67 3.38 10.77 4.14
C HIS A 67 4.22 10.77 2.84
N TRP A 68 5.52 10.62 3.02
CA TRP A 68 6.51 10.72 1.95
C TRP A 68 6.51 9.52 1.00
N THR A 69 6.04 8.35 1.43
CA THR A 69 5.97 7.13 0.60
C THR A 69 5.05 7.33 -0.59
N LYS A 70 5.43 6.74 -1.73
CA LYS A 70 4.65 6.72 -2.97
C LYS A 70 4.72 5.31 -3.53
N ASN A 71 3.59 4.63 -3.67
CA ASN A 71 3.53 3.34 -4.33
C ASN A 71 3.10 3.49 -5.79
N VAL A 72 3.44 2.53 -6.66
CA VAL A 72 3.01 2.53 -8.06
C VAL A 72 2.71 1.11 -8.55
N ILE A 73 1.55 0.94 -9.20
CA ILE A 73 1.21 -0.27 -9.98
C ILE A 73 0.77 0.13 -11.39
N ALA A 74 0.81 -0.79 -12.35
CA ALA A 74 0.35 -0.56 -13.71
C ALA A 74 -1.06 -1.10 -13.95
N SER A 75 -1.80 -0.50 -14.89
CA SER A 75 -2.95 -1.15 -15.51
C SER A 75 -2.53 -2.44 -16.20
N LYS A 76 -3.48 -3.36 -16.42
CA LYS A 76 -3.20 -4.67 -17.05
C LYS A 76 -2.53 -4.56 -18.43
N ASP A 77 -2.87 -3.54 -19.19
CA ASP A 77 -2.28 -3.25 -20.51
C ASP A 77 -1.01 -2.38 -20.44
N GLY A 78 -0.65 -1.90 -19.25
CA GLY A 78 0.52 -1.04 -19.03
C GLY A 78 0.38 0.39 -19.53
N SER A 79 -0.79 0.79 -20.06
CA SER A 79 -0.98 2.14 -20.60
C SER A 79 -1.11 3.21 -19.52
N LYS A 80 -1.57 2.82 -18.32
CA LYS A 80 -1.75 3.69 -17.15
C LYS A 80 -0.94 3.17 -15.96
N LEU A 81 -0.52 4.10 -15.12
CA LEU A 81 0.15 3.86 -13.85
C LEU A 81 -0.68 4.49 -12.74
N TYR A 82 -0.92 3.75 -11.67
CA TYR A 82 -1.66 4.22 -10.50
C TYR A 82 -0.65 4.49 -9.40
N VAL A 83 -0.56 5.74 -8.97
CA VAL A 83 0.45 6.21 -8.01
C VAL A 83 -0.24 6.68 -6.75
N THR A 84 0.19 6.22 -5.58
CA THR A 84 -0.37 6.70 -4.32
C THR A 84 0.30 8.00 -3.86
N VAL A 85 -0.49 8.89 -3.28
CA VAL A 85 -0.03 10.14 -2.67
C VAL A 85 -0.75 10.34 -1.34
N GLY A 86 -0.05 10.11 -0.23
CA GLY A 86 -0.59 10.35 1.12
C GLY A 86 -0.69 11.84 1.47
N SER A 87 -1.52 12.15 2.47
CA SER A 87 -1.70 13.49 3.05
C SER A 87 -0.40 14.04 3.62
N ASN A 88 -0.34 15.35 3.82
CA ASN A 88 0.79 16.01 4.46
C ASN A 88 0.64 16.17 5.98
N SER A 89 -0.41 15.58 6.55
CA SER A 89 -0.86 15.88 7.90
C SER A 89 -1.81 14.79 8.41
N ASN A 90 -2.16 14.87 9.70
CA ASN A 90 -3.13 13.97 10.29
C ASN A 90 -4.55 14.26 9.80
N VAL A 91 -4.97 15.53 9.90
CA VAL A 91 -6.33 16.05 9.65
C VAL A 91 -6.31 17.44 8.98
N ALA A 92 -5.39 17.64 8.04
CA ALA A 92 -5.21 18.90 7.30
C ALA A 92 -4.80 20.10 8.18
N GLU A 93 -4.19 19.85 9.35
CA GLU A 93 -3.77 20.89 10.29
C GLU A 93 -2.69 21.84 9.74
N ASN A 94 -2.00 21.44 8.66
CA ASN A 94 -1.03 22.28 7.95
C ASN A 94 -1.67 23.23 6.92
N GLY A 95 -2.99 23.18 6.75
CA GLY A 95 -3.74 23.94 5.76
C GLY A 95 -4.07 23.11 4.50
N MET A 96 -5.26 23.32 3.95
CA MET A 96 -5.73 22.60 2.76
C MET A 96 -4.88 22.87 1.51
N ASP A 97 -4.20 24.01 1.44
CA ASP A 97 -3.25 24.33 0.37
C ASP A 97 -2.04 23.38 0.37
N LYS A 98 -1.68 22.81 1.52
CA LYS A 98 -0.61 21.81 1.63
C LYS A 98 -1.05 20.41 1.25
N GLU A 99 -2.35 20.22 1.03
CA GLU A 99 -2.99 18.95 0.71
C GLU A 99 -3.40 18.84 -0.76
N GLU A 100 -3.06 19.84 -1.59
CA GLU A 100 -3.34 19.81 -3.02
C GLU A 100 -2.69 18.60 -3.70
N GLY A 101 -3.51 17.80 -4.39
CA GLY A 101 -3.07 16.56 -5.04
C GLY A 101 -2.74 15.41 -4.08
N ARG A 102 -2.96 15.56 -2.77
CA ARG A 102 -2.65 14.55 -1.75
C ARG A 102 -3.90 13.83 -1.24
N ALA A 103 -3.68 12.83 -0.38
CA ALA A 103 -4.69 11.91 0.11
C ALA A 103 -5.49 11.26 -1.04
N ALA A 104 -4.76 10.77 -2.04
CA ALA A 104 -5.30 10.38 -3.32
C ALA A 104 -4.51 9.25 -3.98
N ILE A 105 -5.15 8.64 -4.97
CA ILE A 105 -4.50 7.81 -5.99
C ILE A 105 -4.55 8.59 -7.29
N TRP A 106 -3.41 8.74 -7.95
CA TRP A 106 -3.28 9.37 -9.26
C TRP A 106 -3.31 8.32 -10.35
N GLU A 107 -3.99 8.59 -11.45
CA GLU A 107 -3.85 7.84 -12.70
C GLU A 107 -2.95 8.65 -13.63
N VAL A 108 -1.84 8.05 -14.04
CA VAL A 108 -0.80 8.66 -14.88
C VAL A 108 -0.73 7.89 -16.20
N ASP A 109 -0.77 8.59 -17.32
CA ASP A 109 -0.51 8.01 -18.63
C ASP A 109 0.97 7.64 -18.76
N ALA A 110 1.26 6.36 -18.98
CA ALA A 110 2.62 5.82 -18.93
C ALA A 110 3.53 6.36 -20.04
N ALA A 111 2.95 6.82 -21.15
CA ALA A 111 3.67 7.34 -22.31
C ALA A 111 3.92 8.84 -22.22
N THR A 112 2.94 9.60 -21.73
CA THR A 112 2.96 11.07 -21.76
C THR A 112 3.21 11.73 -20.42
N GLY A 113 3.01 11.02 -19.30
CA GLY A 113 3.07 11.60 -17.95
C GLY A 113 1.86 12.47 -17.58
N ASN A 114 0.89 12.63 -18.49
CA ASN A 114 -0.37 13.31 -18.20
C ASN A 114 -1.10 12.55 -17.09
N HIS A 115 -1.68 13.27 -16.14
CA HIS A 115 -2.27 12.65 -14.96
C HIS A 115 -3.55 13.34 -14.50
N ARG A 116 -4.28 12.62 -13.65
CA ARG A 116 -5.45 13.11 -12.91
C ARG A 116 -5.55 12.41 -11.57
N ILE A 117 -6.33 12.97 -10.66
CA ILE A 117 -6.78 12.26 -9.46
C ILE A 117 -7.79 11.19 -9.90
N PHE A 118 -7.47 9.92 -9.63
CA PHE A 118 -8.37 8.78 -9.85
C PHE A 118 -9.38 8.66 -8.72
N ALA A 119 -8.92 8.78 -7.47
CA ALA A 119 -9.77 8.81 -6.28
C ALA A 119 -9.11 9.63 -5.17
N SER A 120 -9.91 10.24 -4.30
CA SER A 120 -9.43 11.14 -3.23
C SER A 120 -10.08 10.85 -1.88
N GLY A 121 -9.64 11.57 -0.85
CA GLY A 121 -10.11 11.36 0.52
C GLY A 121 -9.60 10.05 1.15
N LEU A 122 -8.51 9.52 0.60
CA LEU A 122 -7.79 8.35 1.10
C LEU A 122 -6.56 8.89 1.84
N ARG A 123 -6.57 8.98 3.18
CA ARG A 123 -5.51 9.68 3.94
C ARG A 123 -4.09 9.28 3.54
N ASN A 124 -3.80 7.98 3.55
CA ASN A 124 -2.50 7.44 3.16
C ASN A 124 -2.69 6.06 2.50
N PRO A 125 -3.06 6.02 1.20
CA PRO A 125 -3.21 4.77 0.48
C PRO A 125 -1.80 4.26 0.16
N ASN A 126 -1.35 3.14 0.72
CA ASN A 126 0.00 2.63 0.45
C ASN A 126 -0.05 1.37 -0.42
N GLY A 127 -0.75 0.34 0.04
CA GLY A 127 -0.87 -0.91 -0.72
C GLY A 127 -1.86 -0.74 -1.86
N MET A 128 -1.57 -1.28 -3.04
CA MET A 128 -2.50 -1.35 -4.17
C MET A 128 -2.31 -2.65 -4.94
N ASP A 129 -3.42 -3.22 -5.42
CA ASP A 129 -3.42 -4.34 -6.35
C ASP A 129 -4.78 -4.43 -7.08
N TRP A 130 -4.82 -5.17 -8.17
CA TRP A 130 -6.03 -5.44 -8.94
C TRP A 130 -6.68 -6.74 -8.48
N GLU A 131 -7.96 -6.68 -8.08
CA GLU A 131 -8.69 -7.89 -7.73
C GLU A 131 -8.88 -8.76 -8.99
N PRO A 132 -8.43 -10.02 -8.98
CA PRO A 132 -8.22 -10.78 -10.20
C PRO A 132 -9.50 -11.18 -10.94
N LYS A 133 -10.66 -11.24 -10.26
CA LYS A 133 -11.93 -11.65 -10.89
C LYS A 133 -12.71 -10.48 -11.47
N THR A 134 -12.76 -9.36 -10.77
CA THR A 134 -13.55 -8.17 -11.12
C THR A 134 -12.72 -7.09 -11.82
N GLY A 135 -11.39 -7.14 -11.70
CA GLY A 135 -10.49 -6.12 -12.23
C GLY A 135 -10.57 -4.78 -11.52
N LYS A 136 -11.18 -4.72 -10.33
CA LYS A 136 -11.25 -3.50 -9.52
C LYS A 136 -9.91 -3.22 -8.87
N LEU A 137 -9.50 -1.96 -8.85
CA LEU A 137 -8.39 -1.51 -8.01
C LEU A 137 -8.79 -1.64 -6.54
N TRP A 138 -7.90 -2.15 -5.70
CA TRP A 138 -8.04 -2.10 -4.25
C TRP A 138 -6.85 -1.37 -3.64
N THR A 139 -7.07 -0.77 -2.47
CA THR A 139 -6.00 -0.12 -1.71
C THR A 139 -6.13 -0.37 -0.21
N ALA A 140 -4.98 -0.37 0.49
CA ALA A 140 -4.89 -0.29 1.94
C ALA A 140 -4.58 1.14 2.37
N VAL A 141 -5.39 1.68 3.30
CA VAL A 141 -5.29 3.06 3.76
C VAL A 141 -4.99 3.10 5.25
N ASN A 142 -4.01 3.93 5.64
CA ASN A 142 -3.78 4.24 7.05
C ASN A 142 -4.62 5.44 7.45
N GLU A 143 -5.48 5.23 8.45
CA GLU A 143 -6.42 6.23 8.93
C GLU A 143 -5.79 7.18 9.95
N ARG A 144 -6.58 8.17 10.34
CA ARG A 144 -6.15 9.27 11.21
C ARG A 144 -5.80 8.82 12.63
N ASP A 145 -4.89 9.58 13.21
CA ASP A 145 -4.39 9.44 14.57
C ASP A 145 -5.17 10.33 15.55
N GLU A 146 -4.90 10.16 16.85
CA GLU A 146 -5.28 11.09 17.94
C GLU A 146 -6.79 11.20 18.24
N ILE A 147 -7.54 10.12 18.01
CA ILE A 147 -8.97 9.98 18.41
C ILE A 147 -9.21 8.71 19.22
N GLY A 148 -8.19 8.30 19.97
CA GLY A 148 -8.22 7.14 20.86
C GLY A 148 -7.55 5.90 20.28
N SER A 149 -7.46 4.85 21.10
CA SER A 149 -6.80 3.60 20.73
C SER A 149 -7.65 2.72 19.81
N ASP A 150 -8.97 2.90 19.80
CA ASP A 150 -9.89 2.00 19.09
C ASP A 150 -10.56 2.66 17.88
N LEU A 151 -10.28 3.94 17.63
CA LEU A 151 -10.70 4.69 16.46
C LEU A 151 -9.51 5.41 15.83
N VAL A 152 -9.43 5.56 14.51
CA VAL A 152 -10.30 4.97 13.48
C VAL A 152 -9.63 3.72 12.90
N PRO A 153 -10.39 2.68 12.51
CA PRO A 153 -9.79 1.53 11.83
C PRO A 153 -9.11 1.93 10.53
N ASP A 154 -7.88 1.44 10.33
CA ASP A 154 -7.35 1.31 8.97
C ASP A 154 -8.29 0.40 8.16
N TYR A 155 -8.24 0.51 6.85
CA TYR A 155 -9.12 -0.26 5.98
C TYR A 155 -8.47 -0.69 4.68
N VAL A 156 -9.10 -1.69 4.06
CA VAL A 156 -8.94 -1.99 2.65
C VAL A 156 -10.26 -1.77 1.92
N THR A 157 -10.18 -1.24 0.70
CA THR A 157 -11.38 -0.91 -0.07
C THR A 157 -11.13 -1.05 -1.56
N SER A 158 -12.18 -1.43 -2.29
CA SER A 158 -12.23 -1.25 -3.74
C SER A 158 -12.28 0.25 -4.04
N VAL A 159 -11.48 0.69 -5.01
CA VAL A 159 -11.35 2.09 -5.40
C VAL A 159 -12.23 2.34 -6.62
N GLN A 160 -12.99 3.43 -6.57
CA GLN A 160 -13.93 3.85 -7.61
C GLN A 160 -13.44 5.14 -8.24
N ASP A 161 -13.49 5.22 -9.56
CA ASP A 161 -13.09 6.40 -10.32
C ASP A 161 -13.93 7.63 -9.91
N GLY A 162 -13.26 8.72 -9.55
CA GLY A 162 -13.84 9.98 -9.13
C GLY A 162 -14.43 9.98 -7.71
N ALA A 163 -14.31 8.88 -6.96
CA ALA A 163 -14.88 8.77 -5.63
C ALA A 163 -14.06 9.48 -4.56
N PHE A 164 -14.76 9.82 -3.46
CA PHE A 164 -14.21 10.45 -2.26
C PHE A 164 -14.42 9.55 -1.05
N TYR A 165 -13.36 9.26 -0.29
CA TYR A 165 -13.38 8.31 0.85
C TYR A 165 -13.38 8.99 2.23
N GLY A 166 -13.60 10.31 2.27
CA GLY A 166 -13.95 11.02 3.49
C GLY A 166 -12.88 11.97 4.01
N TRP A 167 -11.58 11.62 3.91
CA TRP A 167 -10.51 12.45 4.47
C TRP A 167 -10.42 13.83 3.78
N PRO A 168 -10.22 14.95 4.49
CA PRO A 168 -10.04 15.04 5.95
C PRO A 168 -11.38 15.18 6.70
N TYR A 169 -12.46 15.58 6.03
CA TYR A 169 -13.70 16.04 6.66
C TYR A 169 -14.49 14.96 7.41
N SER A 170 -14.31 13.70 7.04
CA SER A 170 -15.02 12.56 7.62
C SER A 170 -14.16 11.30 7.60
N TYR A 171 -14.58 10.31 8.37
CA TYR A 171 -13.97 8.99 8.41
C TYR A 171 -15.04 7.93 8.20
N TYR A 172 -14.59 6.79 7.67
CA TYR A 172 -15.40 5.57 7.58
C TYR A 172 -16.79 5.83 6.96
N GLY A 173 -16.84 6.64 5.90
CA GLY A 173 -18.07 7.18 5.33
C GLY A 173 -18.34 8.59 5.84
N GLN A 174 -19.57 8.85 6.29
CA GLN A 174 -20.05 10.21 6.57
C GLN A 174 -19.86 10.66 8.03
N HIS A 175 -19.02 9.97 8.81
CA HIS A 175 -18.77 10.36 10.20
C HIS A 175 -17.89 11.62 10.23
N VAL A 176 -18.48 12.76 10.60
CA VAL A 176 -17.79 14.06 10.59
C VAL A 176 -16.57 14.04 11.52
N ASP A 177 -15.43 14.58 11.06
CA ASP A 177 -14.30 14.93 11.93
C ASP A 177 -14.41 16.38 12.39
N GLU A 178 -14.87 16.59 13.62
CA GLU A 178 -15.05 17.95 14.15
C GLU A 178 -13.75 18.75 14.31
N ARG A 179 -12.59 18.08 14.28
CA ARG A 179 -11.25 18.71 14.38
C ARG A 179 -10.90 19.52 13.13
N VAL A 180 -11.44 19.18 11.98
CA VAL A 180 -11.12 19.84 10.71
C VAL A 180 -11.86 21.17 10.59
N LYS A 181 -11.16 22.25 10.26
CA LYS A 181 -11.75 23.58 10.02
C LYS A 181 -11.11 24.26 8.79
N PRO A 182 -11.92 24.86 7.90
CA PRO A 182 -13.37 24.83 7.87
C PRO A 182 -13.91 23.45 7.47
N GLN A 183 -15.17 23.17 7.82
CA GLN A 183 -15.87 21.95 7.44
C GLN A 183 -16.34 22.00 5.98
N ASN A 184 -16.59 20.82 5.37
CA ASN A 184 -17.19 20.71 4.05
C ASN A 184 -18.31 19.65 4.02
N PRO A 185 -19.54 20.02 4.41
CA PRO A 185 -20.68 19.10 4.47
C PRO A 185 -21.03 18.44 3.13
N ALA A 186 -20.78 19.13 2.01
CA ALA A 186 -21.05 18.59 0.68
C ALA A 186 -20.11 17.45 0.29
N LEU A 187 -18.84 17.50 0.73
CA LEU A 187 -17.90 16.38 0.56
C LEU A 187 -18.20 15.25 1.54
N VAL A 188 -18.54 15.55 2.80
CA VAL A 188 -18.98 14.53 3.76
C VAL A 188 -20.17 13.74 3.22
N ALA A 189 -21.17 14.40 2.65
CA ALA A 189 -22.35 13.74 2.06
C ALA A 189 -22.02 12.80 0.88
N LYS A 190 -20.85 12.98 0.23
CA LYS A 190 -20.37 12.13 -0.88
C LYS A 190 -19.41 11.04 -0.43
N ALA A 191 -18.98 11.05 0.84
CA ALA A 191 -17.97 10.12 1.34
C ALA A 191 -18.48 8.68 1.30
N ILE A 192 -17.70 7.80 0.70
CA ILE A 192 -17.98 6.36 0.63
C ILE A 192 -17.37 5.67 1.85
N ALA A 193 -18.16 4.82 2.50
CA ALA A 193 -17.65 3.95 3.56
C ALA A 193 -16.74 2.86 2.95
N PRO A 194 -15.55 2.62 3.52
CA PRO A 194 -14.66 1.55 3.06
C PRO A 194 -15.29 0.15 3.13
N ASP A 195 -14.83 -0.76 2.25
CA ASP A 195 -15.37 -2.13 2.18
C ASP A 195 -15.02 -3.00 3.40
N TYR A 196 -13.85 -2.80 4.04
CA TYR A 196 -13.41 -3.68 5.13
C TYR A 196 -12.41 -3.02 6.09
N ALA A 197 -12.73 -3.01 7.39
CA ALA A 197 -11.81 -2.58 8.45
C ALA A 197 -10.76 -3.66 8.75
N VAL A 198 -9.50 -3.25 8.86
CA VAL A 198 -8.38 -4.13 9.23
C VAL A 198 -7.83 -3.86 10.63
N GLY A 199 -8.53 -3.01 11.38
CA GLY A 199 -8.24 -2.66 12.77
C GLY A 199 -7.61 -1.28 12.92
N PRO A 200 -7.75 -0.64 14.09
CA PRO A 200 -7.17 0.67 14.35
C PRO A 200 -5.65 0.59 14.47
N HIS A 201 -4.96 1.58 13.88
CA HIS A 201 -3.52 1.79 13.99
C HIS A 201 -2.64 0.64 13.49
N THR A 202 -3.14 -0.24 12.62
CA THR A 202 -2.35 -1.40 12.14
C THR A 202 -1.21 -1.02 11.20
N ALA A 203 -1.27 0.18 10.61
CA ALA A 203 -0.35 0.65 9.59
C ALA A 203 -0.23 -0.38 8.45
N SER A 204 -1.36 -0.68 7.80
CA SER A 204 -1.42 -1.59 6.65
C SER A 204 -0.75 -0.94 5.42
N LEU A 205 0.39 -1.48 4.98
CA LEU A 205 1.22 -0.89 3.91
C LEU A 205 1.28 -1.75 2.65
N GLY A 206 1.46 -3.06 2.79
CA GLY A 206 1.50 -3.99 1.65
C GLY A 206 0.13 -4.58 1.37
N LEU A 207 -0.17 -4.81 0.10
CA LEU A 207 -1.42 -5.42 -0.37
C LEU A 207 -1.12 -6.22 -1.64
N VAL A 208 -1.50 -7.50 -1.66
CA VAL A 208 -1.49 -8.33 -2.87
C VAL A 208 -2.63 -9.35 -2.83
N PHE A 209 -3.35 -9.50 -3.94
CA PHE A 209 -4.35 -10.56 -4.08
C PHE A 209 -3.67 -11.93 -4.25
N ALA A 210 -4.28 -12.96 -3.69
CA ALA A 210 -3.88 -14.33 -3.97
C ALA A 210 -4.05 -14.65 -5.46
N ASP A 211 -3.03 -15.27 -6.06
CA ASP A 211 -3.02 -15.68 -7.47
C ASP A 211 -3.54 -17.11 -7.69
N GLY A 212 -4.07 -17.74 -6.63
CA GLY A 212 -4.52 -19.14 -6.60
C GLY A 212 -3.39 -20.17 -6.55
N LYS A 213 -2.13 -19.74 -6.50
CA LYS A 213 -0.94 -20.61 -6.45
C LYS A 213 -0.08 -20.36 -5.22
N THR A 214 -0.11 -19.14 -4.68
CA THR A 214 0.59 -18.77 -3.45
C THR A 214 -0.09 -19.34 -2.22
N LEU A 215 0.66 -20.19 -1.51
CA LEU A 215 0.22 -20.95 -0.33
C LEU A 215 -0.97 -21.88 -0.64
N ALA A 216 -1.10 -22.96 0.14
CA ALA A 216 -2.23 -23.88 -0.02
C ALA A 216 -3.53 -23.28 0.56
N ALA A 217 -4.66 -23.97 0.36
CA ALA A 217 -5.91 -23.62 1.05
C ALA A 217 -5.66 -23.40 2.56
N PRO A 218 -6.25 -22.36 3.18
CA PRO A 218 -7.35 -21.53 2.69
C PRO A 218 -6.94 -20.29 1.87
N PHE A 219 -5.67 -20.16 1.47
CA PHE A 219 -5.12 -18.92 0.90
C PHE A 219 -5.35 -18.72 -0.61
N ASN A 220 -6.29 -19.46 -1.21
CA ASN A 220 -6.45 -19.51 -2.67
C ASN A 220 -7.18 -18.28 -3.26
N GLU A 221 -8.11 -17.69 -2.51
CA GLU A 221 -8.93 -16.56 -2.96
C GLU A 221 -9.06 -15.55 -1.81
N GLY A 222 -8.34 -14.44 -1.92
CA GLY A 222 -8.33 -13.42 -0.87
C GLY A 222 -7.20 -12.44 -1.05
N LEU A 223 -6.96 -11.69 0.00
CA LEU A 223 -6.05 -10.55 0.02
C LEU A 223 -5.04 -10.71 1.15
N PHE A 224 -3.75 -10.71 0.81
CA PHE A 224 -2.68 -10.61 1.78
C PHE A 224 -2.37 -9.16 2.10
N ILE A 225 -2.17 -8.84 3.37
CA ILE A 225 -1.87 -7.49 3.84
C ILE A 225 -0.69 -7.52 4.80
N GLY A 226 0.32 -6.71 4.52
CA GLY A 226 1.42 -6.42 5.44
C GLY A 226 1.05 -5.31 6.41
N GLN A 227 0.97 -5.61 7.70
CA GLN A 227 0.66 -4.65 8.77
C GLN A 227 1.94 -4.26 9.52
N HIS A 228 2.39 -3.03 9.31
CA HIS A 228 3.64 -2.48 9.83
C HIS A 228 3.61 -2.28 11.35
N GLY A 229 2.42 -2.09 11.92
CA GLY A 229 2.17 -2.04 13.35
C GLY A 229 2.07 -0.63 13.93
N SER A 230 1.31 -0.53 15.03
CA SER A 230 0.96 0.73 15.68
C SER A 230 2.10 1.34 16.48
N TRP A 231 2.28 2.65 16.39
CA TRP A 231 3.07 3.41 17.37
C TRP A 231 2.17 4.15 18.39
N ASN A 232 0.94 4.50 18.00
CA ASN A 232 0.03 5.37 18.76
C ASN A 232 -1.17 4.63 19.40
N ARG A 233 -1.01 3.36 19.77
CA ARG A 233 -2.09 2.54 20.33
C ARG A 233 -1.60 1.68 21.50
N LYS A 234 -2.42 1.52 22.54
CA LYS A 234 -2.24 0.49 23.58
C LYS A 234 -3.51 -0.35 23.78
N PRO A 235 -3.42 -1.70 23.79
CA PRO A 235 -2.23 -2.49 23.41
C PRO A 235 -1.86 -2.27 21.93
N HIS A 236 -0.64 -2.61 21.53
CA HIS A 236 -0.23 -2.47 20.14
C HIS A 236 -1.07 -3.35 19.18
N SER A 237 -1.23 -2.91 17.93
CA SER A 237 -1.93 -3.62 16.85
C SER A 237 -1.03 -3.76 15.62
N GLY A 238 -1.37 -4.67 14.70
CA GLY A 238 -0.56 -4.97 13.52
C GLY A 238 0.64 -5.89 13.81
N TYR A 239 1.82 -5.55 13.29
CA TYR A 239 3.05 -6.34 13.41
C TYR A 239 2.90 -7.77 12.90
N LYS A 240 2.29 -7.92 11.71
CA LYS A 240 1.95 -9.22 11.13
C LYS A 240 1.65 -9.12 9.64
N VAL A 241 1.58 -10.27 8.99
CA VAL A 241 0.89 -10.42 7.71
C VAL A 241 -0.43 -11.14 7.98
N VAL A 242 -1.52 -10.62 7.43
CA VAL A 242 -2.84 -11.25 7.47
C VAL A 242 -3.33 -11.61 6.09
N PHE A 243 -4.26 -12.55 6.02
CA PHE A 243 -5.03 -12.90 4.84
C PHE A 243 -6.51 -12.66 5.10
N ILE A 244 -7.18 -11.92 4.24
CA ILE A 244 -8.64 -11.74 4.27
C ILE A 244 -9.24 -12.65 3.20
N PRO A 245 -10.08 -13.63 3.56
CA PRO A 245 -10.74 -14.48 2.57
C PRO A 245 -11.68 -13.66 1.69
N PHE A 246 -11.73 -13.96 0.40
CA PHE A 246 -12.66 -13.34 -0.54
C PHE A 246 -13.62 -14.38 -1.13
N SER A 247 -14.79 -13.91 -1.53
CA SER A 247 -15.76 -14.67 -2.33
C SER A 247 -16.50 -13.71 -3.25
N GLY A 248 -16.45 -13.98 -4.56
CA GLY A 248 -17.16 -13.16 -5.55
C GLY A 248 -16.64 -11.72 -5.62
N GLY A 249 -15.32 -11.53 -5.46
CA GLY A 249 -14.66 -10.22 -5.52
C GLY A 249 -14.91 -9.32 -4.29
N LYS A 250 -15.38 -9.89 -3.18
CA LYS A 250 -15.62 -9.19 -1.91
C LYS A 250 -15.02 -9.93 -0.73
N PRO A 251 -14.57 -9.23 0.32
CA PRO A 251 -14.20 -9.83 1.60
C PRO A 251 -15.32 -10.72 2.15
N ASN A 252 -14.97 -11.92 2.61
CA ASN A 252 -15.91 -12.91 3.15
C ASN A 252 -15.27 -13.71 4.29
N GLY A 253 -15.12 -13.08 5.45
CA GLY A 253 -14.64 -13.74 6.66
C GLY A 253 -13.78 -12.83 7.52
N THR A 254 -13.30 -13.38 8.64
CA THR A 254 -12.32 -12.73 9.51
C THR A 254 -10.91 -12.87 8.95
N PRO A 255 -10.00 -11.93 9.21
CA PRO A 255 -8.61 -12.06 8.80
C PRO A 255 -7.96 -13.28 9.48
N VAL A 256 -7.05 -13.94 8.77
CA VAL A 256 -6.24 -15.05 9.25
C VAL A 256 -4.79 -14.60 9.35
N ASP A 257 -4.15 -14.81 10.48
CA ASP A 257 -2.73 -14.51 10.66
C ASP A 257 -1.88 -15.47 9.80
N VAL A 258 -1.01 -14.91 8.95
CA VAL A 258 -0.13 -15.66 8.02
C VAL A 258 1.30 -15.67 8.53
N LEU A 259 1.79 -14.53 9.02
CA LEU A 259 3.14 -14.38 9.55
C LEU A 259 3.10 -13.44 10.76
N THR A 260 3.53 -13.92 11.92
CA THR A 260 3.50 -13.20 13.20
C THR A 260 4.85 -13.29 13.91
N GLY A 261 4.94 -12.78 15.14
CA GLY A 261 6.18 -12.80 15.92
C GLY A 261 7.06 -11.56 15.75
N PHE A 262 6.56 -10.54 15.06
CA PHE A 262 7.25 -9.27 14.87
C PHE A 262 7.16 -8.33 16.07
N LEU A 263 6.30 -8.62 17.04
CA LEU A 263 6.22 -7.92 18.32
C LEU A 263 6.49 -8.92 19.44
N ASN A 264 7.47 -8.63 20.29
CA ASN A 264 7.80 -9.51 21.41
C ASN A 264 6.90 -9.24 22.63
N LYS A 265 7.04 -10.08 23.67
CA LYS A 265 6.26 -9.99 24.92
C LYS A 265 6.43 -8.67 25.70
N ASP A 266 7.51 -7.93 25.45
CA ASP A 266 7.80 -6.65 26.07
C ASP A 266 7.33 -5.47 25.17
N GLU A 267 6.47 -5.76 24.19
CA GLU A 267 5.95 -4.81 23.20
C GLU A 267 7.03 -4.14 22.34
N LYS A 268 8.20 -4.78 22.17
CA LYS A 268 9.25 -4.28 21.28
C LYS A 268 9.13 -4.89 19.89
N ALA A 269 9.17 -4.04 18.88
CA ALA A 269 9.18 -4.45 17.48
C ALA A 269 10.50 -5.15 17.14
N MET A 270 10.41 -6.39 16.65
CA MET A 270 11.50 -7.22 16.15
C MET A 270 11.61 -7.18 14.63
N GLY A 271 10.55 -6.71 13.97
CA GLY A 271 10.46 -6.41 12.55
C GLY A 271 9.13 -5.73 12.26
N ARG A 272 8.92 -5.22 11.05
CA ARG A 272 7.69 -4.55 10.65
C ARG A 272 7.38 -4.84 9.18
N PRO A 273 6.36 -5.67 8.90
CA PRO A 273 5.97 -5.99 7.53
C PRO A 273 5.58 -4.76 6.71
N VAL A 274 6.12 -4.64 5.50
CA VAL A 274 5.81 -3.58 4.53
C VAL A 274 5.19 -4.20 3.28
N GLY A 275 5.96 -4.38 2.20
CA GLY A 275 5.47 -4.94 0.94
C GLY A 275 5.28 -6.46 1.00
N VAL A 276 4.22 -6.94 0.36
CA VAL A 276 3.94 -8.36 0.18
C VAL A 276 3.74 -8.65 -1.30
N VAL A 277 4.34 -9.73 -1.82
CA VAL A 277 4.19 -10.13 -3.23
C VAL A 277 4.14 -11.66 -3.36
N ASN A 278 3.30 -12.15 -4.28
CA ASN A 278 3.32 -13.55 -4.69
C ASN A 278 4.66 -13.86 -5.39
N ASP A 279 5.31 -14.95 -5.00
CA ASP A 279 6.50 -15.44 -5.69
C ASP A 279 6.11 -16.45 -6.79
N GLN A 280 6.99 -16.65 -7.77
CA GLN A 280 6.73 -17.56 -8.89
C GLN A 280 6.77 -19.05 -8.51
N ARG A 281 7.01 -19.37 -7.23
CA ARG A 281 7.22 -20.71 -6.68
C ARG A 281 6.14 -21.06 -5.63
N GLY A 282 5.02 -20.33 -5.60
CA GLY A 282 3.89 -20.57 -4.69
C GLY A 282 4.11 -20.14 -3.24
N GLY A 283 5.09 -19.29 -2.97
CA GLY A 283 5.33 -18.66 -1.67
C GLY A 283 4.97 -17.18 -1.67
N LEU A 284 4.85 -16.61 -0.47
CA LEU A 284 4.62 -15.17 -0.28
C LEU A 284 5.93 -14.52 0.18
N LEU A 285 6.42 -13.51 -0.55
CA LEU A 285 7.53 -12.68 -0.11
C LEU A 285 7.01 -11.53 0.73
N VAL A 286 7.70 -11.24 1.84
CA VAL A 286 7.34 -10.18 2.79
C VAL A 286 8.60 -9.35 3.08
N ALA A 287 8.56 -8.06 2.79
CA ALA A 287 9.61 -7.13 3.18
C ALA A 287 9.43 -6.70 4.64
N ASP A 288 10.50 -6.72 5.41
CA ASP A 288 10.59 -6.29 6.80
C ASP A 288 11.68 -5.23 6.92
N ASP A 289 11.28 -3.97 7.08
CA ASP A 289 12.20 -2.83 7.03
C ASP A 289 13.02 -2.69 8.32
N VAL A 290 12.41 -2.85 9.49
CA VAL A 290 13.10 -2.82 10.79
C VAL A 290 14.02 -4.03 10.96
N GLY A 291 13.58 -5.21 10.56
CA GLY A 291 14.40 -6.42 10.61
C GLY A 291 15.45 -6.49 9.50
N ASN A 292 15.33 -5.65 8.46
CA ASN A 292 16.14 -5.65 7.24
C ASN A 292 16.19 -7.05 6.59
N LYS A 293 15.02 -7.65 6.40
CA LYS A 293 14.84 -9.02 5.89
C LYS A 293 13.79 -9.07 4.80
N ILE A 294 13.98 -10.02 3.88
CA ILE A 294 12.91 -10.52 3.03
C ILE A 294 12.57 -11.92 3.54
N TRP A 295 11.35 -12.09 4.01
CA TRP A 295 10.82 -13.38 4.41
C TRP A 295 10.18 -14.06 3.21
N ARG A 296 10.34 -15.37 3.09
CA ARG A 296 9.61 -16.19 2.12
C ARG A 296 8.74 -17.18 2.89
N VAL A 297 7.44 -16.91 2.96
CA VAL A 297 6.46 -17.79 3.58
C VAL A 297 6.09 -18.88 2.58
N THR A 298 6.08 -20.13 3.02
CA THR A 298 5.73 -21.29 2.20
C THR A 298 4.82 -22.23 2.98
N SER A 299 4.01 -23.03 2.28
CA SER A 299 3.32 -24.15 2.90
C SER A 299 4.34 -25.09 3.55
N ALA A 300 4.09 -25.49 4.79
CA ALA A 300 4.91 -26.51 5.43
C ALA A 300 4.96 -27.76 4.52
N LYS A 301 6.15 -28.32 4.31
CA LYS A 301 6.24 -29.66 3.72
C LYS A 301 5.45 -30.59 4.63
N ALA A 302 4.51 -31.36 4.08
CA ALA A 302 3.89 -32.44 4.84
C ALA A 302 5.03 -33.26 5.47
N ALA A 303 4.97 -33.45 6.79
CA ALA A 303 5.88 -34.40 7.43
C ALA A 303 5.68 -35.75 6.74
N GLN A 304 6.75 -36.31 6.17
CA GLN A 304 6.74 -37.66 5.63
C GLN A 304 6.62 -38.67 6.77
#